data_AF-A0A965KQK6-F1
#
_entry.id   AF-A0A965KQK6-F1
#
_cell.length_a   1.000
_cell.length_b   1.000
_cell.length_c   1.000
_cell.angle_alpha   90.00
_cell.angle_beta   90.00
_cell.angle_gamma   90.00
#
_symmetry.space_group_name_H-M   'P 1'
#
loop_
_entity.id
_entity.type
_entity.pdbx_description
1 polymer ?
#
loop_
_entity_poly.entity_id
_entity_poly.type
_entity_poly.pdbx_seq_one_letter_code
_entity_poly.pdbx_strand_id
1 'polypeptide(L)' 'MHTDTEVVDDPTPRINLATSEDIRREMAKVYRETRCNKIMPSNGTKLVYMLINILKAYEVTEIEKRLTYLELAHLEGSK' A
#
# COMPACT_ATOMS: atom_id res chain seq x y z
N MET A 1 -9.81 25.65 -18.45
CA MET A 1 -9.98 24.26 -18.89
C MET A 1 -10.65 23.51 -17.76
N HIS A 2 -11.89 23.06 -17.94
CA HIS A 2 -12.51 22.13 -17.00
C HIS A 2 -11.93 20.75 -17.34
N THR A 3 -11.19 20.16 -16.41
CA THR A 3 -10.73 18.78 -16.54
C THR A 3 -11.87 17.89 -16.10
N ASP A 4 -12.72 17.50 -17.06
CA ASP A 4 -13.69 16.43 -16.87
C ASP A 4 -12.89 15.16 -16.56
N THR A 5 -12.78 14.83 -15.28
CA THR A 5 -12.25 13.55 -14.83
C THR A 5 -13.35 12.54 -15.10
N GLU A 6 -13.29 11.89 -16.26
CA GLU A 6 -14.11 10.73 -16.56
C GLU A 6 -13.85 9.66 -15.50
N VAL A 7 -14.79 9.52 -14.55
CA VAL A 7 -14.79 8.42 -13.60
C VAL A 7 -15.25 7.19 -14.38
N VAL A 8 -14.29 6.42 -14.87
CA VAL A 8 -14.53 5.09 -15.43
C VAL A 8 -15.11 4.24 -14.30
N ASP A 9 -16.37 3.84 -14.45
CA ASP A 9 -17.07 2.92 -13.54
C ASP A 9 -16.43 1.53 -13.71
N ASP A 10 -15.34 1.31 -12.98
CA ASP A 10 -14.58 0.06 -13.00
C ASP A 10 -15.30 -0.98 -12.12
N PRO A 11 -15.81 -2.10 -12.68
CA PRO A 11 -16.44 -3.16 -11.90
C PRO A 11 -15.45 -3.91 -11.00
N THR A 12 -14.15 -3.59 -11.08
CA THR A 12 -13.13 -4.26 -10.29
C THR A 12 -13.29 -3.91 -8.80
N PRO A 13 -13.48 -4.90 -7.90
CA PRO A 13 -13.62 -4.64 -6.48
C PRO A 13 -12.44 -3.83 -5.94
N ARG A 14 -12.74 -2.74 -5.24
CA ARG A 14 -11.72 -1.85 -4.67
C ARG A 14 -10.74 -2.65 -3.81
N ILE A 15 -9.46 -2.56 -4.12
CA ILE A 15 -8.39 -3.21 -3.37
C ILE A 15 -8.16 -2.42 -2.08
N ASN A 16 -8.23 -3.08 -0.92
CA ASN A 16 -7.91 -2.45 0.36
C ASN A 16 -6.39 -2.45 0.59
N LEU A 17 -5.81 -1.26 0.72
CA LEU A 17 -4.38 -1.03 0.99
C LEU A 17 -4.17 -0.06 2.17
N ALA A 18 -5.14 0.02 3.09
CA ALA A 18 -5.15 1.01 4.16
C ALA A 18 -4.10 0.75 5.26
N THR A 19 -3.69 -0.49 5.46
CA THR A 19 -2.73 -0.89 6.49
C THR A 19 -1.65 -1.82 5.94
N SER A 20 -0.54 -1.95 6.65
CA SER A 20 0.51 -2.91 6.30
C SER A 20 -0.02 -4.36 6.24
N GLU A 21 -0.99 -4.70 7.09
CA GLU A 21 -1.62 -6.02 7.10
C GLU A 21 -2.51 -6.24 5.88
N ASP A 22 -3.27 -5.22 5.46
CA ASP A 22 -4.09 -5.29 4.25
C ASP A 22 -3.22 -5.45 2.99
N ILE A 23 -2.11 -4.70 2.91
CA ILE A 23 -1.16 -4.81 1.80
C ILE A 23 -0.51 -6.21 1.77
N ARG A 24 -0.12 -6.76 2.93
CA ARG A 24 0.39 -8.13 3.04
C ARG A 24 -0.64 -9.17 2.62
N ARG A 25 -1.91 -8.99 3.00
CA ARG A 25 -3.02 -9.88 2.62
C ARG A 25 -3.20 -9.89 1.11
N GLU A 26 -3.15 -8.73 0.46
CA GLU A 26 -3.26 -8.66 -1.01
C GLU A 26 -2.05 -9.29 -1.69
N MET A 27 -0.82 -9.08 -1.20
CA MET A 27 0.37 -9.77 -1.72
C MET A 27 0.22 -11.30 -1.63
N ALA A 28 -0.27 -11.81 -0.50
CA ALA A 28 -0.52 -13.23 -0.32
C ALA A 28 -1.61 -13.77 -1.26
N LYS A 29 -2.64 -12.96 -1.56
CA LYS A 29 -3.67 -13.30 -2.55
C LYS A 29 -3.07 -13.40 -3.96
N VAL A 30 -2.31 -12.40 -4.40
CA VAL A 30 -1.63 -12.42 -5.70
C VAL A 30 -0.73 -13.65 -5.83
N TYR A 31 0.02 -13.99 -4.77
CA TYR A 31 0.85 -15.19 -4.74
C TYR A 31 0.02 -16.47 -4.92
N ARG A 32 -1.07 -16.64 -4.17
CA ARG A 32 -1.96 -17.81 -4.28
C ARG A 32 -2.57 -17.92 -5.67
N GLU A 33 -3.07 -16.82 -6.22
CA GLU A 33 -3.68 -16.80 -7.55
C GLU A 33 -2.67 -17.13 -8.65
N THR A 34 -1.45 -16.62 -8.52
CA THR A 34 -0.33 -16.98 -9.41
C THR A 34 0.02 -18.47 -9.29
N ARG A 35 0.12 -19.00 -8.07
CA ARG A 35 0.46 -20.42 -7.82
C ARG A 35 -0.60 -21.38 -8.34
N CYS A 36 -1.86 -20.96 -8.34
CA CYS A 36 -3.01 -21.70 -8.86
C CYS A 36 -3.28 -21.44 -10.35
N ASN A 37 -2.34 -20.84 -11.10
CA ASN A 37 -2.45 -20.53 -12.53
C ASN A 37 -3.65 -19.63 -12.90
N LYS A 38 -4.20 -18.85 -11.96
CA LYS A 38 -5.24 -17.85 -12.22
C LYS A 38 -4.68 -16.54 -12.75
N ILE A 39 -3.43 -16.23 -12.38
CA ILE A 39 -2.66 -15.08 -12.88
C ILE A 39 -1.38 -15.62 -13.51
N MET A 40 -1.00 -15.06 -14.67
CA MET A 40 0.29 -15.35 -15.27
C MET A 40 1.44 -14.94 -14.33
N PRO A 41 2.46 -15.77 -14.08
CA PRO A 41 3.56 -15.44 -13.18
C PRO A 41 4.24 -14.10 -13.47
N SER A 42 4.38 -13.74 -14.75
CA SER A 42 4.92 -12.43 -15.17
C SER A 42 4.07 -11.25 -14.69
N ASN A 43 2.75 -11.38 -14.68
CA ASN A 43 1.83 -10.36 -14.17
C ASN A 43 1.79 -10.37 -12.64
N GLY A 44 1.80 -11.55 -12.02
CA GLY A 44 1.87 -11.70 -10.56
C GLY A 44 3.09 -10.99 -9.97
N THR A 45 4.27 -11.18 -10.57
CA THR A 45 5.50 -10.48 -10.14
C THR A 45 5.38 -8.96 -10.22
N LYS A 46 4.77 -8.42 -11.29
CA LYS A 46 4.57 -6.97 -11.44
C LYS A 46 3.62 -6.42 -10.37
N LEU A 47 2.53 -7.12 -10.09
CA LEU A 47 1.56 -6.74 -9.07
C LEU A 47 2.20 -6.75 -7.67
N VAL A 48 2.94 -7.81 -7.33
CA VAL A 48 3.66 -7.88 -6.05
C VAL A 48 4.72 -6.78 -5.96
N TYR A 49 5.43 -6.47 -7.03
CA TYR A 49 6.39 -5.36 -7.06
C TYR A 49 5.73 -4.01 -6.73
N MET A 50 4.56 -3.72 -7.30
CA MET A 50 3.80 -2.51 -6.96
C MET A 50 3.39 -2.51 -5.49
N LEU A 51 2.85 -3.61 -4.98
CA LEU A 51 2.44 -3.74 -3.58
C LEU A 51 3.62 -3.57 -2.59
N ILE A 52 4.82 -4.07 -2.94
CA ILE A 52 6.04 -3.86 -2.13
C ILE A 52 6.39 -2.37 -2.04
N ASN A 53 6.29 -1.62 -3.14
CA ASN A 53 6.58 -0.18 -3.10
C ASN A 53 5.58 0.58 -2.25
N ILE A 54 4.30 0.19 -2.30
CA ILE A 54 3.24 0.78 -1.46
C ILE A 54 3.50 0.45 0.02
N LEU A 55 3.84 -0.80 0.34
CA LEU A 55 4.19 -1.20 1.71
C LEU A 55 5.37 -0.39 2.25
N LYS A 56 6.43 -0.22 1.45
CA LYS A 56 7.60 0.58 1.84
C LYS A 56 7.23 2.03 2.12
N ALA A 57 6.43 2.66 1.26
CA ALA A 57 5.96 4.02 1.46
C ALA A 57 5.15 4.15 2.77
N TYR A 58 4.25 3.20 3.02
CA TYR A 58 3.48 3.14 4.25
C TYR A 58 4.37 3.00 5.49
N GLU A 59 5.32 2.07 5.47
CA GLU A 59 6.26 1.85 6.58
C GLU A 59 7.11 3.09 6.87
N VAL A 60 7.59 3.78 5.83
CA VAL A 60 8.32 5.06 5.98
C VAL A 60 7.44 6.10 6.67
N THR A 61 6.21 6.29 6.20
CA THR A 61 5.28 7.26 6.80
C THR A 61 4.97 6.94 8.27
N GLU A 62 4.79 5.67 8.63
CA GLU A 62 4.54 5.30 10.03
C GLU A 62 5.76 5.51 10.92
N ILE A 63 6.98 5.29 10.39
CA ILE A 63 8.23 5.60 11.09
C ILE A 63 8.36 7.11 11.30
N GLU A 64 8.15 7.91 10.25
CA GLU A 64 8.21 9.38 10.33
C GLU A 64 7.22 9.94 11.36
N LYS A 65 5.97 9.47 11.36
CA LYS A 65 4.97 9.86 12.37
C LYS A 65 5.44 9.58 13.80
N ARG A 66 5.99 8.39 14.05
CA ARG A 66 6.50 7.99 15.36
C ARG A 66 7.73 8.82 15.75
N LEU A 67 8.59 9.14 14.80
CA LEU A 67 9.76 9.99 15.02
C LEU A 67 9.32 11.39 15.42
N THR A 68 8.41 12.02 14.68
CA THR A 68 7.86 13.35 15.00
C THR A 68 7.22 13.37 16.38
N TYR A 69 6.48 12.33 16.76
CA TYR A 69 5.90 12.23 18.11
C TYR A 69 6.98 12.24 19.21
N LEU A 70 8.07 11.49 19.00
CA LEU A 70 9.19 11.45 19.94
C LEU A 70 9.95 12.78 20.02
N GLU A 71 10.17 13.43 18.88
CA GLU A 71 10.81 14.76 18.81
C GLU A 71 10.00 15.81 19.57
N LEU A 72 8.67 15.83 19.39
CA LEU A 72 7.78 16.73 20.12
C LEU A 72 7.79 16.44 21.63
N ALA A 73 7.67 15.18 22.04
CA ALA A 73 7.71 14.80 23.45
C ALA A 73 9.03 15.20 24.13
N HIS A 74 10.15 15.10 23.42
CA HIS A 74 11.46 15.52 23.92
C HIS A 74 11.56 17.04 24.09
N LEU A 75 11.02 17.81 23.14
CA LEU A 75 10.98 19.28 23.22
C LEU A 75 10.08 19.77 24.36
N GLU A 76 8.98 19.09 24.63
CA GLU A 76 8.08 19.42 25.74
C GLU A 76 8.68 19.10 27.11
N GLY A 77 9.40 17.99 27.24
CA GLY A 77 10.09 17.61 28.49
C GLY A 77 11.38 18.39 28.77
N SER A 78 11.85 19.20 27.83
CA SER A 78 13.04 20.05 27.98
C SER A 78 12.71 21.51 28.36
N LYS A 79 11.44 21.81 28.66
CA LYS A 79 10.97 23.10 29.20
C LYS A 79 10.70 23.00 30.69
#